data_AF-D4KZG3-F1
#
_entry.id   AF-D4KZG3-F1
#
_cell.length_a   1.000
_cell.length_b   1.000
_cell.length_c   1.000
_cell.angle_alpha   90.00
_cell.angle_beta   90.00
_cell.angle_gamma   90.00
#
_symmetry.space_group_name_H-M   'P 1'
#
loop_
_entity.id
_entity.type
_entity.pdbx_description
1 polymer ?
#
loop_
_entity_poly.entity_id
_entity_poly.type
_entity_poly.pdbx_seq_one_letter_code
_entity_poly.pdbx_strand_id
1 'polypeptide(L)' 'MGYEELKIEGRNAVLEAFRSGKTIDKLFVLDGCQDGPVRTIVREAKKT' A
#
# COMPACT_ATOMS: atom_id res chain seq x y z
N MET A 1 -3.05 9.62 -25.08
CA MET A 1 -3.13 10.28 -23.75
C MET A 1 -2.43 9.35 -22.79
N GLY A 2 -1.17 9.64 -22.44
CA GLY A 2 -0.33 8.71 -21.69
C GLY A 2 -0.79 8.63 -20.24
N TYR A 3 -0.97 7.42 -19.73
CA TYR A 3 -1.19 7.14 -18.32
C TYR A 3 0.15 7.28 -17.59
N GLU A 4 0.24 8.19 -16.63
CA GLU A 4 1.33 8.20 -15.65
C GLU A 4 0.93 7.33 -14.47
N GLU A 5 1.74 6.30 -14.20
CA GLU A 5 1.51 5.40 -13.07
C GLU A 5 2.35 5.88 -11.88
N LEU A 6 1.69 6.45 -10.87
CA LEU A 6 2.33 6.84 -9.61
C LEU A 6 2.55 5.59 -8.76
N LYS A 7 3.81 5.15 -8.67
CA LYS A 7 4.21 3.97 -7.88
C LYS A 7 4.91 4.38 -6.61
N ILE A 8 4.58 3.69 -5.52
CA ILE A 8 5.27 3.77 -4.23
C ILE A 8 5.64 2.36 -3.78
N GLU A 9 6.82 2.21 -3.22
CA GLU A 9 7.34 0.91 -2.78
C GLU A 9 8.08 1.04 -1.45
N GLY A 10 8.30 -0.11 -0.80
CA GLY A 10 8.91 -0.18 0.52
C GLY A 10 7.92 0.00 1.66
N ARG A 11 8.20 -0.71 2.77
CA ARG A 11 7.31 -0.83 3.94
C ARG A 11 6.82 0.53 4.46
N ASN A 12 7.72 1.48 4.69
CA ASN A 12 7.38 2.73 5.37
C ASN A 12 6.63 3.68 4.45
N ALA A 13 7.08 3.84 3.20
CA ALA A 13 6.43 4.73 2.24
C ALA A 13 4.98 4.30 1.96
N VAL A 14 4.74 3.00 1.79
CA VAL A 14 3.39 2.46 1.59
C VAL A 14 2.52 2.66 2.83
N LEU A 15 3.05 2.39 4.03
CA LEU A 15 2.31 2.58 5.27
C LEU A 15 1.94 4.05 5.52
N GLU A 16 2.88 4.98 5.30
CA GLU A 16 2.64 6.42 5.45
C GLU A 16 1.68 6.96 4.39
N ALA A 17 1.66 6.40 3.19
CA ALA A 17 0.68 6.78 2.17
C ALA A 17 -0.75 6.47 2.63
N PHE A 18 -1.00 5.29 3.21
CA PHE A 18 -2.31 4.97 3.79
C PHE A 18 -2.64 5.84 5.01
N ARG A 19 -1.68 6.05 5.92
CA ARG A 19 -1.90 6.88 7.12
C ARG A 19 -2.16 8.36 6.82
N SER A 20 -1.56 8.87 5.76
CA SER A 20 -1.77 10.25 5.29
C SER A 20 -3.04 10.43 4.47
N GLY A 21 -3.82 9.35 4.24
CA GLY A 21 -5.05 9.39 3.46
C GLY A 21 -4.82 9.65 1.97
N LYS A 22 -3.63 9.32 1.43
CA LYS A 22 -3.41 9.38 -0.02
C LYS A 22 -4.33 8.39 -0.72
N THR A 23 -4.91 8.82 -1.84
CA THR A 23 -5.70 7.93 -2.72
C THR A 23 -4.78 6.88 -3.34
N ILE A 24 -5.11 5.60 -3.13
CA ILE A 24 -4.39 4.46 -3.67
C ILE A 24 -5.42 3.55 -4.34
N ASP A 25 -5.33 3.38 -5.66
CA ASP A 25 -6.27 2.54 -6.41
C ASP A 25 -6.01 1.05 -6.21
N LYS A 26 -4.74 0.65 -6.08
CA LYS A 26 -4.33 -0.75 -5.98
C LYS A 26 -3.14 -0.92 -5.04
N LEU A 27 -3.21 -1.94 -4.20
CA LEU A 27 -2.11 -2.42 -3.38
C LEU A 27 -1.72 -3.84 -3.83
N PHE A 28 -0.46 -4.03 -4.21
CA PHE A 28 0.08 -5.34 -4.56
C PHE A 28 0.95 -5.86 -3.42
N VAL A 29 0.68 -7.09 -2.99
CA VAL A 29 1.45 -7.80 -1.95
C VAL A 29 1.74 -9.21 -2.44
N LEU A 30 2.80 -9.82 -1.91
CA LEU A 30 3.11 -11.22 -2.20
C LEU A 30 2.03 -12.13 -1.61
N ASP A 31 1.49 -13.03 -2.43
CA ASP A 31 0.49 -13.99 -1.98
C ASP A 31 1.06 -14.92 -0.89
N GLY A 32 0.25 -15.24 0.10
CA GLY A 32 0.64 -16.04 1.26
C GLY A 32 1.62 -15.36 2.24
N CYS A 33 2.07 -14.12 2.00
CA CYS A 33 3.00 -13.43 2.90
C CYS A 33 2.38 -13.20 4.29
N GLN A 34 2.96 -13.84 5.32
CA GLN A 34 2.54 -13.72 6.71
C GLN A 34 3.33 -12.67 7.51
N ASP A 35 4.22 -11.92 6.86
CA ASP A 35 5.08 -10.95 7.53
C ASP A 35 4.25 -9.88 8.24
N GLY A 36 4.56 -9.67 9.53
CA GLY A 36 3.89 -8.69 10.37
C GLY A 36 3.77 -7.28 9.74
N PRO A 37 4.83 -6.75 9.11
CA PRO A 37 4.75 -5.48 8.38
C PRO A 37 3.75 -5.47 7.22
N VAL A 38 3.71 -6.53 6.40
CA VAL A 38 2.77 -6.63 5.27
C VAL A 38 1.34 -6.71 5.80
N ARG A 39 1.08 -7.50 6.86
CA ARG A 39 -0.24 -7.56 7.51
C ARG A 39 -0.66 -6.22 8.10
N THR A 40 0.28 -5.44 8.63
CA THR A 40 0.00 -4.07 9.12
C THR A 40 -0.45 -3.16 7.97
N ILE A 41 0.23 -3.19 6.82
CA ILE A 41 -0.14 -2.40 5.64
C ILE A 41 -1.54 -2.79 5.14
N VAL A 42 -1.81 -4.10 5.00
CA VAL A 42 -3.12 -4.60 4.56
C VAL A 42 -4.24 -4.19 5.52
N ARG A 43 -3.97 -4.18 6.83
CA ARG A 43 -4.95 -3.72 7.83
C ARG A 43 -5.23 -2.23 7.71
N GLU A 44 -4.21 -1.41 7.47
CA GLU A 44 -4.38 0.04 7.29
C GLU A 44 -5.17 0.34 6.02
N ALA A 45 -4.83 -0.32 4.91
CA ALA A 45 -5.52 -0.18 3.62
C ALA A 45 -7.02 -0.51 3.69
N LYS A 46 -7.44 -1.40 4.59
CA LYS A 46 -8.86 -1.76 4.77
C LYS A 46 -9.68 -0.73 5.55
N LYS A 47 -9.06 0.28 6.16
CA LYS A 47 -9.77 1.31 6.94
C LYS A 47 -10.29 2.46 6.08
N THR A 48 -9.68 2.65 4.92
CA THR A 48 -9.97 3.69 3.92
C THR A 48 -10.73 3.08 2.76
#